data_AF-A0A960Y4F2-F1
#
_entry.id   AF-A0A960Y4F2-F1
#
_cell.length_a   1.000
_cell.length_b   1.000
_cell.length_c   1.000
_cell.angle_alpha   90.00
_cell.angle_beta   90.00
_cell.angle_gamma   90.00
#
_symmetry.space_group_name_H-M   'P 1'
#
loop_
_entity.id
_entity.type
_entity.pdbx_description
1 polymer ?
#
loop_
_entity_poly.entity_id
_entity_poly.type
_entity_poly.pdbx_seq_one_letter_code
_entity_poly.pdbx_strand_id
1 'polypeptide(L)'
;MSRYTGNKNRVARRFGVNIFGRKRNPLLHKPNPPGVHGARRRKKSDFGLQLEEKQKLKAVYGMLSEKQLVRYFKEAQRQGGVTPTVFTQLLECRLDSVVYRLGFAGTIFGAHQLIAHGHIEVDGKKVDIRSFNVKPGMKVSIREKSRKMKPII
;
A
#
# COMPACT_ATOMS: atom_id res chain seq x y z
N MET A 1 -4.75 -14.92 -6.31
CA MET A 1 -4.75 -13.64 -5.57
C MET A 1 -4.70 -12.50 -6.58
N SER A 2 -5.77 -11.70 -6.73
CA SER A 2 -5.74 -10.56 -7.66
C SER A 2 -4.82 -9.46 -7.12
N ARG A 3 -3.92 -8.93 -7.95
CA ARG A 3 -3.03 -7.80 -7.62
C ARG A 3 -2.97 -6.83 -8.79
N TYR A 4 -2.79 -5.55 -8.51
CA TYR A 4 -2.59 -4.55 -9.55
C TYR A 4 -1.21 -4.70 -10.21
N THR A 5 -1.19 -5.14 -11.46
CA THR A 5 0.02 -5.26 -12.30
C THR A 5 0.17 -4.11 -13.29
N GLY A 6 -0.77 -3.16 -13.30
CA GLY A 6 -0.80 -2.05 -14.26
C GLY A 6 0.30 -0.99 -14.05
N ASN A 7 0.30 0.01 -14.94
CA ASN A 7 1.29 1.09 -14.92
C ASN A 7 1.11 2.02 -13.69
N LYS A 8 2.06 1.93 -12.76
CA LYS A 8 2.11 2.72 -11.51
C LYS A 8 2.33 4.23 -11.74
N ASN A 9 3.04 4.62 -12.80
CA ASN A 9 3.26 6.03 -13.11
C ASN A 9 1.96 6.70 -13.58
N ARG A 10 1.10 5.95 -14.27
CA ARG A 10 -0.24 6.41 -14.65
C ARG A 10 -1.10 6.72 -13.42
N VAL A 11 -0.99 5.91 -12.38
CA VAL A 11 -1.68 6.11 -11.10
C VAL A 11 -1.16 7.37 -10.39
N ALA A 12 0.16 7.50 -10.24
CA ALA A 12 0.76 8.67 -9.60
C ALA A 12 0.36 9.97 -10.31
N ARG A 13 0.37 9.98 -11.65
CA ARG A 13 -0.10 11.12 -12.47
C ARG A 13 -1.58 11.41 -12.31
N ARG A 14 -2.43 10.38 -12.22
CA ARG A 14 -3.88 10.56 -12.04
C ARG A 14 -4.20 11.30 -10.74
N PHE A 15 -3.48 10.98 -9.66
CA PHE A 15 -3.68 11.60 -8.35
C PHE A 15 -2.81 12.84 -8.12
N GLY A 16 -1.88 13.15 -9.02
CA GLY A 16 -0.96 14.28 -8.86
C GLY A 16 0.02 14.13 -7.69
N VAL A 17 0.21 12.93 -7.14
CA VAL A 17 1.06 12.67 -5.96
C VAL A 17 2.03 11.51 -6.25
N ASN A 18 3.28 11.61 -5.76
CA ASN A 18 4.26 10.51 -5.83
C ASN A 18 3.96 9.42 -4.78
N ILE A 19 2.80 8.77 -4.92
CA ILE A 19 2.23 7.84 -3.93
C ILE A 19 3.19 6.69 -3.60
N PHE A 20 3.96 6.21 -4.58
CA PHE A 20 4.82 5.03 -4.42
C PHE A 20 6.28 5.38 -4.08
N GLY A 21 6.59 6.65 -3.82
CA GLY A 21 7.94 7.08 -3.43
C GLY A 21 9.03 6.73 -4.47
N ARG A 22 8.67 6.68 -5.76
CA ARG A 22 9.63 6.30 -6.81
C ARG A 22 10.62 7.43 -7.05
N LYS A 23 11.93 7.09 -7.13
CA LYS A 23 13.00 8.03 -7.51
C LYS A 23 12.71 8.70 -8.84
N ARG A 24 12.33 7.93 -9.86
CA ARG A 24 11.88 8.45 -11.16
C ARG A 24 10.43 8.91 -11.09
N ASN A 25 10.20 10.07 -10.49
CA ASN A 25 8.88 10.65 -10.30
C ASN A 25 8.32 11.17 -11.65
N PRO A 26 7.20 10.63 -12.16
CA PRO A 26 6.62 11.07 -13.42
C PRO A 26 6.06 12.50 -13.38
N LEU A 27 5.76 13.04 -12.20
CA LEU A 27 5.16 14.37 -12.03
C LEU A 27 6.14 15.49 -12.37
N LEU A 28 7.45 15.25 -12.28
CA LEU A 28 8.48 16.24 -12.60
C LEU A 28 8.50 16.61 -14.09
N HIS A 29 8.17 15.65 -14.97
CA HIS A 29 8.16 15.85 -16.42
C HIS A 29 6.77 15.86 -17.03
N LYS A 30 5.77 15.22 -16.38
CA LYS A 30 4.40 15.08 -16.87
C LYS A 30 3.39 15.26 -15.72
N PRO A 31 3.21 16.50 -15.22
CA PRO A 31 2.37 16.77 -14.05
C PRO A 31 0.88 16.57 -14.31
N ASN A 32 0.43 16.69 -15.56
CA ASN A 32 -0.97 16.54 -15.91
C ASN A 32 -1.45 15.08 -15.77
N PRO A 33 -2.73 14.86 -15.40
CA PRO A 33 -3.38 13.55 -15.46
C PRO A 33 -3.16 12.82 -16.80
N PRO A 34 -3.17 11.48 -16.79
CA PRO A 34 -2.99 10.70 -18.01
C PRO A 34 -4.20 10.82 -18.97
N GLY A 35 -3.95 10.65 -20.27
CA GLY A 35 -4.97 10.67 -21.33
C GLY A 35 -4.94 11.96 -22.16
N VAL A 36 -5.56 11.93 -23.34
CA VAL A 36 -5.59 13.04 -24.32
C VAL A 36 -6.21 14.30 -23.71
N HIS A 37 -7.29 14.15 -22.94
CA HIS A 37 -7.97 15.26 -22.26
C HIS A 37 -7.45 15.53 -20.84
N GLY A 38 -6.35 14.89 -20.42
CA GLY A 38 -5.86 14.95 -19.05
C GLY A 38 -5.43 16.35 -18.58
N ALA A 39 -5.03 17.23 -19.52
CA ALA A 39 -4.67 18.62 -19.22
C ALA A 39 -5.89 19.50 -18.89
N ARG A 40 -7.10 19.11 -19.33
CA ARG A 40 -8.31 19.91 -19.11
C ARG A 40 -8.78 19.73 -17.66
N ARG A 41 -8.64 20.78 -16.85
CA ARG A 41 -9.17 20.80 -15.49
C ARG A 41 -10.70 20.84 -15.53
N ARG A 42 -11.33 19.95 -14.77
CA ARG A 42 -12.78 19.97 -14.52
C ARG A 42 -12.99 20.09 -13.02
N LYS A 43 -13.99 20.87 -12.60
CA LYS A 43 -14.41 20.94 -11.20
C LYS A 43 -14.93 19.55 -10.78
N LYS A 44 -14.40 19.03 -9.68
CA LYS A 44 -14.87 17.76 -9.09
C LYS A 44 -16.09 18.06 -8.22
N SER A 45 -17.06 17.15 -8.22
CA SER A 45 -18.12 17.15 -7.21
C SER A 45 -17.59 16.68 -5.87
N ASP A 46 -18.34 16.91 -4.78
CA ASP A 46 -17.97 16.46 -3.43
C ASP A 46 -17.78 14.94 -3.37
N PHE A 47 -18.69 14.18 -4.01
CA PHE A 47 -18.52 12.74 -4.18
C PHE A 47 -17.23 12.39 -4.95
N GLY A 48 -16.91 13.14 -6.00
CA GLY A 48 -15.69 12.96 -6.78
C GLY A 48 -14.43 13.15 -5.93
N LEU A 49 -14.43 14.16 -5.05
CA LEU A 49 -13.34 14.40 -4.10
C LEU A 49 -13.19 13.23 -3.11
N GLN A 50 -14.28 12.79 -2.49
CA GLN A 50 -14.26 11.68 -1.54
C GLN A 50 -13.83 10.36 -2.20
N LEU A 51 -14.33 10.09 -3.40
CA LEU A 51 -13.94 8.91 -4.18
C LEU A 51 -12.45 8.94 -4.49
N GLU A 52 -11.91 10.09 -4.87
CA GLU A 52 -10.49 10.25 -5.16
C GLU A 52 -9.61 9.98 -3.95
N GLU A 53 -9.95 10.54 -2.78
CA GLU A 53 -9.20 10.26 -1.53
C GLU A 53 -9.26 8.79 -1.14
N LYS A 54 -10.43 8.14 -1.29
CA LYS A 54 -10.56 6.69 -1.09
C LYS A 54 -9.67 5.89 -2.03
N GLN A 55 -9.64 6.23 -3.33
CA GLN A 55 -8.77 5.53 -4.29
C GLN A 55 -7.28 5.83 -4.05
N LYS A 56 -6.94 7.03 -3.60
CA LYS A 56 -5.57 7.42 -3.21
C LYS A 56 -5.11 6.59 -2.01
N LEU A 57 -5.95 6.44 -1.00
CA LEU A 57 -5.67 5.59 0.17
C LEU A 57 -5.40 4.13 -0.23
N LYS A 58 -6.22 3.56 -1.12
CA LYS A 58 -5.97 2.22 -1.67
C LYS A 58 -4.62 2.12 -2.35
N ALA A 59 -4.22 3.16 -3.08
CA ALA A 59 -2.94 3.20 -3.78
C ALA A 59 -1.76 3.26 -2.79
N VAL A 60 -1.86 4.06 -1.72
CA VAL A 60 -0.83 4.14 -0.65
C VAL A 60 -0.54 2.75 -0.07
N TYR A 61 -1.58 1.99 0.27
CA TYR A 61 -1.46 0.63 0.82
C TYR A 61 -1.34 -0.46 -0.27
N GLY A 62 -0.62 -0.17 -1.35
CA GLY A 62 -0.21 -1.19 -2.32
C GLY A 62 -1.33 -1.68 -3.24
N MET A 63 -2.25 -0.80 -3.62
CA MET A 63 -3.44 -1.12 -4.42
C MET A 63 -4.36 -2.11 -3.72
N LEU A 64 -4.73 -1.78 -2.48
CA LEU A 64 -5.66 -2.57 -1.68
C LEU A 64 -6.99 -2.75 -2.41
N SER A 65 -7.57 -3.95 -2.33
CA SER A 65 -8.88 -4.19 -2.93
C SER A 65 -9.97 -3.40 -2.21
N GLU A 66 -11.00 -2.96 -2.94
CA GLU A 66 -12.13 -2.22 -2.36
C GLU A 66 -12.79 -3.01 -1.22
N LYS A 67 -12.98 -4.31 -1.43
CA LYS A 67 -13.55 -5.23 -0.44
C LYS A 67 -12.74 -5.26 0.86
N GLN A 68 -11.41 -5.29 0.76
CA GLN A 68 -10.54 -5.25 1.95
C GLN A 68 -10.61 -3.89 2.64
N LEU A 69 -10.56 -2.79 1.89
CA LEU A 69 -10.65 -1.44 2.47
C LEU A 69 -11.94 -1.26 3.26
N VAL A 70 -13.08 -1.64 2.66
CA VAL A 70 -14.40 -1.58 3.32
C VAL A 70 -14.43 -2.49 4.55
N ARG A 71 -13.80 -3.67 4.50
CA ARG A 71 -13.70 -4.57 5.67
C ARG A 71 -12.95 -3.90 6.82
N TYR A 72 -11.78 -3.30 6.56
CA TYR A 72 -11.00 -2.61 7.59
C TYR A 72 -11.73 -1.39 8.15
N PHE A 73 -12.46 -0.65 7.31
CA PHE A 73 -13.26 0.48 7.77
C PHE A 73 -14.40 0.03 8.70
N LYS A 74 -15.13 -1.03 8.33
CA LYS A 74 -16.16 -1.63 9.19
C LYS A 74 -15.58 -2.18 10.50
N GLU A 75 -14.40 -2.79 10.45
CA GLU A 75 -13.69 -3.27 11.63
C GLU A 75 -13.30 -2.11 12.56
N ALA A 76 -12.77 -1.02 12.01
CA ALA A 76 -12.47 0.19 12.77
C ALA A 76 -13.71 0.83 13.42
N GLN A 77 -14.85 0.83 12.72
CA GLN A 77 -16.12 1.29 13.30
C GLN A 77 -16.59 0.44 14.48
N ARG A 78 -16.24 -0.85 14.51
CA ARG A 78 -16.63 -1.79 15.58
C ARG A 78 -15.73 -1.74 16.82
N GLN A 79 -14.45 -1.38 16.66
CA GLN A 79 -13.48 -1.39 17.77
C GLN A 79 -13.67 -0.24 18.79
N GLY A 80 -14.57 0.72 18.52
CA GLY A 80 -14.76 1.90 19.36
C GLY A 80 -13.63 2.93 19.23
N GLY A 81 -13.80 4.11 19.83
CA GLY A 81 -12.85 5.23 19.72
C GLY A 81 -12.97 6.02 18.41
N VAL A 82 -11.92 6.76 18.07
CA VAL A 82 -11.90 7.64 16.89
C VAL A 82 -11.65 6.82 15.61
N THR A 83 -12.73 6.57 14.84
CA THR A 83 -12.71 5.65 13.69
C THR A 83 -11.58 5.90 12.69
N PRO A 84 -11.27 7.15 12.25
CA PRO A 84 -10.17 7.39 11.32
C PRO A 84 -8.81 6.93 11.87
N THR A 85 -8.57 7.13 13.16
CA THR A 85 -7.32 6.73 13.83
C THR A 85 -7.18 5.22 13.86
N VAL A 86 -8.23 4.52 14.30
CA VAL A 86 -8.25 3.05 14.36
C VAL A 86 -8.13 2.45 12.95
N PHE A 87 -8.80 3.05 11.96
CA PHE A 87 -8.73 2.59 10.58
C PHE A 87 -7.31 2.68 10.01
N THR A 88 -6.63 3.81 10.21
CA THR A 88 -5.23 3.96 9.79
C THR A 88 -4.32 3.00 10.54
N GLN A 89 -4.53 2.80 11.85
CA GLN A 89 -3.78 1.81 12.63
C GLN A 89 -3.92 0.40 12.04
N LEU A 90 -5.14 -0.05 11.74
CA LEU A 90 -5.38 -1.37 11.12
C LEU A 90 -4.69 -1.53 9.76
N LEU A 91 -4.57 -0.45 8.98
CA LEU A 91 -3.89 -0.47 7.69
C LEU A 91 -2.35 -0.46 7.83
N GLU A 92 -1.80 0.28 8.79
CA GLU A 92 -0.36 0.30 9.07
C GLU A 92 0.13 -0.97 9.77
N CYS A 93 -0.70 -1.66 10.55
CA CYS A 93 -0.37 -2.93 11.20
C CYS A 93 -0.35 -4.14 10.25
N ARG A 94 -0.72 -3.98 8.99
CA ARG A 94 -0.63 -5.08 8.01
C ARG A 94 0.82 -5.45 7.75
N LEU A 95 1.11 -6.74 7.57
CA LEU A 95 2.46 -7.24 7.34
C LEU A 95 3.12 -6.60 6.12
N ASP A 96 2.38 -6.36 5.03
CA ASP A 96 2.93 -5.65 3.87
C ASP A 96 3.32 -4.20 4.15
N SER A 97 2.52 -3.47 4.92
CA SER A 97 2.86 -2.14 5.40
C SER A 97 4.09 -2.19 6.30
N VAL A 98 4.11 -3.07 7.31
CA VAL A 98 5.25 -3.22 8.23
C VAL A 98 6.55 -3.56 7.50
N VAL A 99 6.55 -4.55 6.60
CA VAL A 99 7.73 -4.95 5.82
C VAL A 99 8.22 -3.80 4.93
N TYR A 100 7.32 -3.01 4.37
CA TYR A 100 7.68 -1.82 3.60
C TYR A 100 8.27 -0.72 4.49
N ARG A 101 7.67 -0.45 5.65
CA ARG A 101 8.13 0.57 6.62
C ARG A 101 9.47 0.21 7.26
N LEU A 102 9.74 -1.07 7.48
CA LEU A 102 11.03 -1.58 7.96
C LEU A 102 12.16 -1.49 6.92
N GLY A 103 11.85 -1.16 5.67
CA GLY A 103 12.86 -1.00 4.62
C GLY A 103 13.30 -2.31 3.95
N PHE A 104 12.77 -3.48 4.36
CA PHE A 104 13.10 -4.78 3.76
C PHE A 104 12.79 -4.85 2.25
N ALA A 105 11.90 -3.98 1.76
CA ALA A 105 11.69 -3.75 0.34
C ALA A 105 11.61 -2.26 0.03
N GLY A 106 12.28 -1.81 -1.04
CA GLY A 106 12.23 -0.41 -1.48
C GLY A 106 10.87 0.06 -2.03
N THR A 107 9.90 -0.84 -2.23
CA THR A 107 8.52 -0.48 -2.58
C THR A 107 7.53 -1.42 -1.90
N ILE A 108 6.32 -0.94 -1.63
CA ILE A 108 5.23 -1.78 -1.09
C ILE A 108 4.90 -3.00 -1.98
N PHE A 109 5.07 -2.87 -3.30
CA PHE A 109 4.90 -4.00 -4.23
C PHE A 109 6.02 -5.03 -4.13
N GLY A 110 7.25 -4.60 -3.80
CA GLY A 110 8.35 -5.50 -3.47
C GLY A 110 8.07 -6.24 -2.16
N ALA A 111 7.56 -5.55 -1.14
CA ALA A 111 7.12 -6.17 0.11
C ALA A 111 6.05 -7.24 -0.13
N HIS A 112 5.08 -6.97 -1.01
CA HIS A 112 4.07 -7.96 -1.42
C HIS A 112 4.68 -9.23 -1.99
N GLN A 113 5.72 -9.09 -2.81
CA GLN A 113 6.40 -10.22 -3.43
C GLN A 113 7.24 -10.99 -2.41
N LEU A 114 7.98 -10.31 -1.55
CA LEU A 114 8.77 -10.94 -0.48
C LEU A 114 7.90 -11.79 0.44
N ILE A 115 6.75 -11.24 0.85
CA ILE A 115 5.79 -11.95 1.69
C ILE A 115 5.22 -13.14 0.92
N ALA A 116 4.67 -12.93 -0.28
CA ALA A 116 4.03 -14.00 -1.05
C ALA A 116 4.98 -15.17 -1.38
N HIS A 117 6.28 -14.90 -1.52
CA HIS A 117 7.29 -15.94 -1.74
C HIS A 117 7.79 -16.60 -0.45
N GLY A 118 7.36 -16.15 0.73
CA GLY A 118 7.71 -16.76 2.00
C GLY A 118 9.10 -16.39 2.52
N HIS A 119 9.57 -15.18 2.20
CA HIS A 119 10.87 -14.66 2.68
C HIS A 119 10.78 -13.97 4.04
N ILE A 120 9.57 -13.77 4.56
CA ILE A 120 9.30 -13.10 5.83
C ILE A 120 8.87 -14.12 6.88
N GLU A 121 9.39 -13.93 8.09
CA GLU A 121 9.04 -14.67 9.29
C GLU A 121 8.48 -13.71 10.33
N VAL A 122 7.47 -14.16 11.07
CA VAL A 122 6.93 -13.47 12.23
C VAL A 122 7.02 -14.44 13.41
N ASP A 123 7.69 -14.04 14.48
CA ASP A 123 7.99 -14.88 15.64
C ASP A 123 8.62 -16.25 15.25
N GLY A 124 9.54 -16.22 14.29
CA GLY A 124 10.26 -17.41 13.79
C GLY A 124 9.45 -18.33 12.87
N LYS A 125 8.18 -18.00 12.58
CA LYS A 125 7.33 -18.78 11.66
C LYS A 125 7.21 -18.08 10.31
N LYS A 126 7.32 -18.83 9.21
CA LYS A 126 7.07 -18.31 7.86
C LYS A 126 5.64 -17.77 7.76
N VAL A 127 5.49 -16.52 7.30
CA VAL A 127 4.18 -15.92 6.99
C VAL A 127 4.20 -15.40 5.56
N ASP A 128 3.29 -15.92 4.72
CA ASP A 128 3.15 -15.54 3.30
C ASP A 128 1.84 -14.79 2.97
N ILE A 129 1.13 -14.36 4.01
CA ILE A 129 -0.13 -13.62 3.90
C ILE A 129 0.11 -12.12 4.09
N ARG A 130 -0.01 -11.34 3.02
CA ARG A 130 0.16 -9.87 3.02
C ARG A 130 -0.73 -9.15 4.03
N SER A 131 -1.97 -9.62 4.18
CA SER A 131 -2.96 -9.04 5.10
C SER A 131 -2.86 -9.55 6.54
N PHE A 132 -1.78 -10.25 6.89
CA PHE A 132 -1.52 -10.65 8.27
C PHE A 132 -1.43 -9.40 9.14
N ASN A 133 -2.12 -9.40 10.28
CA ASN A 133 -2.14 -8.27 11.19
C ASN A 133 -1.05 -8.44 12.25
N VAL A 134 -0.03 -7.60 12.17
CA VAL A 134 1.09 -7.58 13.13
C VAL A 134 0.61 -6.90 14.40
N LYS A 135 0.84 -7.57 15.54
CA LYS A 135 0.53 -7.02 16.86
C LYS A 135 1.79 -6.46 17.52
N PRO A 136 1.66 -5.49 18.43
CA PRO A 136 2.76 -5.08 19.27
C PRO A 136 3.43 -6.28 19.96
N GLY A 137 4.76 -6.28 20.01
CA GLY A 137 5.56 -7.36 20.60
C GLY A 137 5.94 -8.48 19.63
N MET A 138 5.32 -8.59 18.45
CA MET A 138 5.71 -9.58 17.45
C MET A 138 7.02 -9.20 16.74
N LYS A 139 7.91 -10.16 16.55
CA LYS A 139 9.19 -9.97 15.86
C LYS A 139 9.06 -10.32 14.38
N VAL A 140 9.19 -9.32 13.52
CA VAL A 140 9.23 -9.50 12.05
C VAL A 140 10.68 -9.57 11.58
N SER A 141 11.06 -10.64 10.89
CA SER A 141 12.43 -10.83 10.37
C SER A 141 12.44 -11.45 8.98
N ILE A 142 13.58 -11.36 8.31
CA ILE A 142 13.84 -12.06 7.06
C ILE A 142 14.29 -13.49 7.37
N ARG A 143 13.68 -14.45 6.67
CA ARG A 143 14.04 -15.86 6.73
C ARG A 143 15.52 -16.07 6.41
N GLU A 144 16.21 -16.88 7.19
CA GLU A 144 17.67 -17.04 7.08
C GLU A 144 18.15 -17.41 5.67
N LYS A 145 17.46 -18.38 5.03
CA LYS A 145 17.73 -18.81 3.65
C LYS A 145 17.62 -17.68 2.62
N SER A 146 16.90 -16.61 2.96
CA SER A 146 16.60 -15.47 2.09
C SER A 146 17.54 -14.28 2.33
N ARG A 147 18.34 -14.27 3.40
CA ARG A 147 19.18 -13.12 3.80
C ARG A 147 20.21 -12.70 2.77
N LYS A 148 20.69 -13.62 1.92
CA LYS A 148 21.69 -13.32 0.88
C LYS A 148 21.09 -12.77 -0.42
N MET A 149 19.78 -12.53 -0.47
CA MET A 149 19.12 -12.06 -1.69
C MET A 149 19.26 -10.55 -1.87
N LYS A 150 19.84 -10.16 -3.01
CA LYS A 150 19.95 -8.76 -3.50
C LYS A 150 18.69 -7.88 -3.41
N PRO A 151 17.44 -8.37 -3.61
CA PRO A 151 16.24 -7.52 -3.48
C PRO A 151 15.92 -7.07 -2.05
N ILE A 152 16.58 -7.64 -1.04
CA ILE A 152 16.43 -7.25 0.36
C ILE A 152 17.52 -6.21 0.63
N ILE A 153 17.10 -5.00 0.98
CA ILE A 153 17.98 -3.87 1.28
C ILE A 153 18.51 -4.00 2.70
#